data_AF-K5BSZ6-F1
#
_entry.id   AF-K5BSZ6-F1
#
_cell.length_a   1.000
_cell.length_b   1.000
_cell.length_c   1.000
_cell.angle_alpha   90.00
_cell.angle_beta   90.00
_cell.angle_gamma   90.00
#
_symmetry.space_group_name_H-M   'P 1'
#
loop_
_entity.id
_entity.type
_entity.pdbx_description
1 polymer ?
#
loop_
_entity_poly.entity_id
_entity_poly.type
_entity_poly.pdbx_seq_one_letter_code
_entity_poly.pdbx_strand_id
1 'polypeptide(L)'
;MQYPLARIGLNEDEARKLNLDVIIKKLPVMAIPRAKTLGETDGLLKAVIDKNTGEIVGCMLFAPDASEVINIVAMAMKTGQDYTFCVISFLLIPA
;
A
#
# COMPACT_ATOMS: atom_id res chain seq x y z
N MET A 1 -15.83 2.12 15.02
CA MET A 1 -14.61 1.32 14.72
C MET A 1 -13.55 2.28 14.20
N GLN A 2 -12.44 2.45 14.93
CA GLN A 2 -11.30 3.25 14.46
C GLN A 2 -10.29 2.27 13.88
N TYR A 3 -10.33 2.03 12.57
CA TYR A 3 -9.32 1.22 11.91
C TYR A 3 -7.95 1.91 12.01
N PRO A 4 -6.86 1.17 12.23
CA PRO A 4 -5.54 1.75 12.27
C PRO A 4 -5.16 2.33 10.90
N LEU A 5 -4.57 3.52 10.94
CA LEU A 5 -3.98 4.15 9.77
C LEU A 5 -2.47 3.92 9.80
N ALA A 6 -1.98 3.10 8.88
CA ALA A 6 -0.56 2.89 8.69
C ALA A 6 -0.06 3.65 7.46
N ARG A 7 1.14 4.24 7.55
CA ARG A 7 1.79 4.93 6.44
C ARG A 7 3.29 4.68 6.45
N ILE A 8 3.90 4.68 5.27
CA ILE A 8 5.35 4.59 5.11
C ILE A 8 5.80 5.36 3.87
N GLY A 9 7.01 5.94 3.93
CA GLY A 9 7.60 6.66 2.81
C GLY A 9 6.94 8.01 2.54
N LEU A 10 7.04 8.46 1.29
CA LEU A 10 6.52 9.76 0.83
C LEU A 10 5.01 9.69 0.60
N ASN A 11 4.33 10.77 0.92
CA ASN A 11 2.95 10.98 0.48
C ASN A 11 2.94 11.70 -0.87
N GLU A 12 1.76 11.80 -1.50
CA GLU A 12 1.60 12.48 -2.80
C GLU A 12 2.07 13.93 -2.80
N ASP A 13 1.85 14.65 -1.69
CA ASP A 13 2.19 16.06 -1.56
C ASP A 13 3.71 16.26 -1.44
N GLU A 14 4.36 15.43 -0.62
CA GLU A 14 5.82 15.40 -0.45
C GLU A 14 6.52 14.99 -1.75
N ALA A 15 6.00 13.98 -2.46
CA ALA A 15 6.53 13.58 -3.75
C ALA A 15 6.44 14.71 -4.79
N ARG A 16 5.31 15.42 -4.84
CA ARG A 16 5.14 16.59 -5.73
C ARG A 16 6.07 17.75 -5.35
N LYS A 17 6.25 18.03 -4.05
CA LYS A 17 7.20 19.04 -3.57
C LYS A 17 8.64 18.73 -3.97
N LEU A 18 9.00 17.45 -4.03
CA LEU A 18 10.30 16.98 -4.49
C LEU A 18 10.44 16.93 -6.02
N ASN A 19 9.42 17.38 -6.77
CA ASN A 19 9.36 17.30 -8.23
C ASN A 19 9.56 15.86 -8.77
N LEU A 20 9.14 14.86 -8.00
CA LEU A 20 9.16 13.46 -8.44
C LEU A 20 7.95 13.17 -9.33
N ASP A 21 8.18 12.49 -10.45
CA ASP A 21 7.10 12.02 -11.32
C ASP A 21 6.54 10.72 -10.72
N VAL A 22 5.47 10.86 -9.92
CA VAL A 22 4.86 9.73 -9.18
C VAL A 22 3.48 9.35 -9.70
N ILE A 23 3.22 8.05 -9.73
CA ILE A 23 1.92 7.44 -9.99
C ILE A 23 1.25 7.13 -8.65
N ILE A 24 0.02 7.61 -8.51
CA ILE A 24 -0.81 7.31 -7.36
C ILE A 24 -1.79 6.21 -7.72
N LYS A 25 -1.71 5.06 -7.05
CA LYS A 25 -2.70 3.99 -7.17
C LYS A 25 -3.47 3.84 -5.87
N LYS A 26 -4.79 3.72 -6.00
CA LYS A 26 -5.71 3.50 -4.88
C LYS A 26 -6.40 2.16 -5.10
N LEU A 27 -6.41 1.33 -4.06
CA LEU A 27 -7.07 0.04 -4.06
C LEU A 27 -8.01 0.02 -2.84
N PRO A 28 -9.33 -0.05 -3.04
CA PRO A 28 -10.25 -0.21 -1.92
C PRO A 28 -10.05 -1.61 -1.31
N VAL A 29 -10.07 -1.70 0.02
CA VAL A 29 -9.79 -2.96 0.73
C VAL A 29 -10.81 -4.04 0.37
N MET A 30 -12.05 -3.66 0.04
CA MET A 30 -13.06 -4.57 -0.52
C MET A 30 -12.62 -5.35 -1.78
N ALA A 31 -11.63 -4.85 -2.54
CA ALA A 31 -11.12 -5.53 -3.72
C ALA A 31 -10.12 -6.64 -3.37
N ILE A 32 -9.63 -6.68 -2.13
CA ILE A 32 -8.71 -7.68 -1.62
C ILE A 32 -9.51 -8.92 -1.24
N PRO A 33 -9.21 -10.10 -1.82
CA PRO A 33 -9.95 -11.34 -1.54
C PRO A 33 -10.02 -11.68 -0.05
N ARG A 34 -8.90 -11.54 0.68
CA ARG A 34 -8.83 -11.77 2.13
C ARG A 34 -9.81 -10.90 2.92
N ALA A 35 -9.85 -9.60 2.63
CA ALA A 35 -10.75 -8.66 3.28
C ALA A 35 -12.23 -8.99 3.06
N LYS A 36 -12.59 -9.49 1.88
CA LYS A 36 -13.93 -10.03 1.61
C LYS A 36 -14.24 -11.26 2.46
N THR A 37 -13.29 -12.19 2.59
CA THR A 37 -13.46 -13.42 3.39
C THR A 37 -13.63 -13.11 4.88
N LEU A 38 -12.89 -12.14 5.41
CA LEU A 38 -12.97 -11.73 6.81
C LEU A 38 -14.15 -10.78 7.12
N GLY A 39 -14.87 -10.31 6.09
CA GLY A 39 -15.92 -9.29 6.24
C GLY A 39 -15.37 -7.88 6.51
N GLU A 40 -14.05 -7.72 6.53
CA GLU A 40 -13.32 -6.49 6.81
C GLU A 40 -13.11 -5.67 5.53
N THR A 41 -14.21 -5.29 4.90
CA THR A 41 -14.19 -4.60 3.60
C THR A 41 -13.96 -3.09 3.69
N ASP A 42 -14.06 -2.53 4.89
CA ASP A 42 -13.83 -1.12 5.16
C ASP A 42 -12.34 -0.80 5.18
N GLY A 43 -11.92 0.00 4.21
CA GLY A 43 -10.54 0.43 4.13
C GLY A 43 -10.09 0.95 2.77
N LEU A 44 -8.91 1.56 2.76
CA LEU A 44 -8.27 2.06 1.55
C LEU A 44 -6.76 1.85 1.62
N LEU A 45 -6.23 1.24 0.56
CA LEU A 45 -4.81 1.25 0.27
C LEU A 45 -4.51 2.33 -0.77
N LYS A 46 -3.49 3.15 -0.51
CA LYS A 46 -2.95 4.14 -1.45
C LYS A 46 -1.45 3.92 -1.56
N ALA A 47 -0.97 3.57 -2.74
CA ALA A 47 0.45 3.49 -3.06
C ALA A 47 0.88 4.71 -3.88
N VAL A 48 2.08 5.20 -3.58
CA VAL A 48 2.81 6.24 -4.31
C VAL A 48 4.01 5.54 -4.94
N ILE A 49 4.04 5.51 -6.26
CA ILE A 49 5.00 4.75 -7.06
C ILE A 49 5.79 5.75 -7.90
N ASP A 50 7.11 5.64 -7.96
CA ASP A 50 7.91 6.43 -8.89
C ASP A 50 7.67 5.93 -10.32
N LYS A 51 7.37 6.85 -11.23
CA LYS A 51 7.05 6.51 -12.63
C LYS A 51 8.27 6.09 -13.44
N ASN A 52 9.46 6.57 -13.06
CA ASN A 52 10.70 6.30 -13.77
C ASN A 52 11.26 4.93 -13.37
N THR A 53 11.22 4.58 -12.08
CA THR A 53 11.77 3.31 -11.59
C THR A 53 10.72 2.21 -11.41
N GLY A 54 9.44 2.56 -11.25
CA GLY A 54 8.39 1.61 -10.88
C GLY A 54 8.41 1.25 -9.38
N GLU A 55 9.30 1.83 -8.59
CA GLU A 55 9.44 1.48 -7.18
C GLU A 55 8.38 2.19 -6.32
N ILE A 56 7.98 1.54 -5.23
CA ILE A 56 7.11 2.17 -4.23
C ILE A 56 7.96 3.18 -3.45
N VAL A 57 7.63 4.46 -3.57
CA VAL A 57 8.23 5.55 -2.77
C VAL A 57 7.42 5.85 -1.51
N GLY A 58 6.16 5.40 -1.46
CA GLY A 58 5.38 5.42 -0.24
C GLY A 58 4.06 4.67 -0.35
N CYS A 59 3.48 4.35 0.81
CA CYS A 59 2.22 3.64 0.91
C CYS A 59 1.44 4.08 2.15
N MET A 60 0.13 4.05 2.04
CA MET A 60 -0.81 4.37 3.10
C MET A 60 -1.89 3.29 3.08
N LEU A 61 -2.16 2.70 4.24
CA LEU A 61 -3.17 1.67 4.42
C LEU A 61 -4.07 2.04 5.58
N PHE A 62 -5.36 2.05 5.31
CA PHE A 62 -6.41 2.16 6.29
C PHE A 62 -7.20 0.86 6.27
N ALA A 63 -6.98 -0.01 7.24
CA ALA A 63 -7.57 -1.34 7.34
C ALA A 63 -7.34 -1.89 8.77
N PRO A 64 -8.13 -2.85 9.24
CA PRO A 64 -7.88 -3.54 10.53
C PRO A 64 -6.45 -4.13 10.62
N ASP A 65 -5.96 -4.76 9.55
CA ASP A 65 -4.62 -5.35 9.47
C ASP A 65 -3.52 -4.34 9.03
N ALA A 66 -3.77 -3.03 9.12
CA ALA A 66 -2.88 -2.02 8.50
C ALA A 66 -1.43 -2.09 9.00
N SER A 67 -1.22 -2.38 10.28
CA SER A 67 0.10 -2.47 10.91
C SER A 67 0.93 -3.66 10.44
N GLU A 68 0.29 -4.79 10.12
CA GLU A 68 1.00 -5.97 9.62
C GLU A 68 1.42 -5.75 8.17
N VAL A 69 0.48 -5.26 7.36
CA VAL A 69 0.76 -5.12 5.95
C VAL A 69 1.74 -3.97 5.66
N ILE A 70 1.70 -2.88 6.42
CA ILE A 70 2.68 -1.79 6.21
C ILE A 70 4.12 -2.27 6.44
N ASN A 71 4.35 -3.26 7.31
CA ASN A 71 5.67 -3.84 7.52
C ASN A 71 6.13 -4.66 6.31
N ILE A 72 5.22 -5.38 5.64
CA ILE A 72 5.51 -6.09 4.39
C ILE A 72 5.88 -5.08 3.30
N VAL A 73 5.13 -3.98 3.20
CA VAL A 73 5.44 -2.90 2.26
C VAL A 73 6.79 -2.25 2.60
N ALA A 74 7.09 -2.04 3.88
CA ALA A 74 8.38 -1.52 4.34
C ALA A 74 9.55 -2.40 3.92
N MET A 75 9.38 -3.72 4.04
CA MET A 75 10.37 -4.69 3.58
C MET A 75 10.54 -4.63 2.06
N ALA A 76 9.44 -4.59 1.30
CA ALA A 76 9.47 -4.48 -0.16
C ALA A 76 10.19 -3.20 -0.64
N MET A 77 9.94 -2.07 0.04
CA MET A 77 10.63 -0.81 -0.24
C MET A 77 12.14 -0.91 0.08
N LYS A 78 12.52 -1.60 1.17
CA LYS A 78 13.93 -1.81 1.52
C LYS A 78 14.67 -2.74 0.56
N THR A 79 13.97 -3.70 -0.04
CA THR A 79 14.55 -4.67 -0.98
C THR A 79 14.52 -4.18 -2.44
N GLY A 80 14.04 -2.96 -2.70
CA GLY A 80 13.94 -2.40 -4.06
C GLY A 80 12.98 -3.19 -4.95
N GLN A 81 11.95 -3.80 -4.36
CA GLN A 81 10.98 -4.59 -5.12
C GLN A 81 9.94 -3.70 -5.79
N ASP A 82 9.58 -4.09 -7.01
CA ASP A 82 8.51 -3.49 -7.78
C ASP A 82 7.19 -3.48 -7.03
N TYR A 83 6.35 -2.47 -7.30
CA TYR A 83 5.04 -2.32 -6.68
C TYR A 83 4.10 -3.53 -6.87
N THR A 84 4.37 -4.35 -7.89
CA THR A 84 3.70 -5.62 -8.16
C THR A 84 3.79 -6.59 -6.98
N PHE A 85 4.89 -6.58 -6.22
CA PHE A 85 5.06 -7.44 -5.05
C PHE A 85 4.00 -7.17 -3.97
N CYS A 86 3.65 -5.90 -3.74
CA CYS A 86 2.58 -5.57 -2.81
C CYS A 86 1.25 -6.15 -3.29
N VAL A 87 0.89 -5.93 -4.56
CA VAL A 87 -0.37 -6.44 -5.14
C VAL A 87 -0.47 -7.97 -5.01
N ILE A 88 0.62 -8.67 -5.29
CA ILE A 88 0.70 -10.12 -5.17
C ILE A 88 0.59 -10.56 -3.72
N SER A 89 1.29 -9.90 -2.79
CA SER A 89 1.24 -10.26 -1.38
C SER A 89 -0.17 -10.07 -0.81
N PHE A 90 -0.89 -9.01 -1.20
CA PHE A 90 -2.30 -8.85 -0.82
C PHE A 90 -3.24 -9.92 -1.42
N LEU A 91 -2.87 -10.51 -2.56
CA LEU A 91 -3.65 -11.58 -3.21
C LEU A 91 -3.29 -12.99 -2.71
N LEU A 92 -2.04 -13.19 -2.30
CA LEU A 92 -1.48 -14.51 -1.96
C LEU A 92 -1.41 -14.81 -0.46
N ILE A 93 -1.65 -13.84 0.43
CA ILE A 93 -1.81 -14.16 1.86
C ILE A 93 -3.02 -15.09 1.99
N PRO A 94 -2.82 -16.39 2.30
CA PRO A 94 -3.93 -17.32 2.46
C PRO A 94 -4.76 -16.86 3.65
N ALA A 95 -6.08 -17.10 3.56
CA ALA A 95 -6.99 -16.89 4.67
C ALA A 95 -6.60 -17.77 5.88
#